data_AF-A0A7V7B1X7-F1
#
_entry.id   AF-A0A7V7B1X7-F1
#
_cell.length_a   1.000
_cell.length_b   1.000
_cell.length_c   1.000
_cell.angle_alpha   90.00
_cell.angle_beta   90.00
_cell.angle_gamma   90.00
#
_symmetry.space_group_name_H-M   'P 1'
#
loop_
_entity.id
_entity.type
_entity.pdbx_description
1 polymer ?
#
loop_
_entity_poly.entity_id
_entity_poly.type
_entity_poly.pdbx_seq_one_letter_code
_entity_poly.pdbx_strand_id
1 'polypeptide(L)'
;MFKKITDERLIVKNLKNIRVAYVFQTLGILAILIYEGINKGVSAVTTNPLWLVFIGTGVLFAFMNLGISVDNDETIYEKKQSSYMKTVMICLFVGVLFGCMTSLTPDGSVEQGILLGTVIFISALIPYTIIYFLKKKRIEESE
;
A
#
# COMPACT_ATOMS: atom_id res chain seq x y z
N MET A 1 -26.60 25.54 -7.25
CA MET A 1 -25.36 25.66 -8.04
C MET A 1 -24.21 25.81 -7.06
N PHE A 2 -23.38 24.78 -6.89
CA PHE A 2 -22.19 24.88 -6.02
C PHE A 2 -21.24 25.91 -6.61
N LYS A 3 -21.02 27.02 -5.90
CA LYS A 3 -20.06 28.04 -6.31
C LYS A 3 -18.66 27.44 -6.20
N LYS A 4 -17.95 27.35 -7.32
CA LYS A 4 -16.56 26.87 -7.35
C LYS A 4 -15.73 27.74 -6.40
N ILE A 5 -15.05 27.12 -5.46
CA ILE A 5 -14.10 27.81 -4.57
C ILE A 5 -12.85 28.10 -5.41
N THR A 6 -12.57 29.38 -5.64
CA THR A 6 -11.42 29.82 -6.45
C THR A 6 -10.23 30.24 -5.58
N ASP A 7 -10.45 30.56 -4.31
CA ASP A 7 -9.40 31.00 -3.39
C ASP A 7 -8.62 29.82 -2.82
N GLU A 8 -7.30 29.83 -3.03
CA GLU A 8 -6.36 28.80 -2.57
C GLU A 8 -6.43 28.56 -1.06
N ARG A 9 -6.65 29.60 -0.26
CA ARG A 9 -6.75 29.48 1.21
C ARG A 9 -7.95 28.63 1.62
N LEU A 10 -9.07 28.82 0.92
CA LEU A 10 -10.31 28.07 1.13
C LEU A 10 -10.18 26.63 0.62
N ILE A 11 -9.44 26.39 -0.47
CA ILE A 11 -9.13 25.03 -0.97
C ILE A 11 -8.29 24.26 0.06
N VAL A 12 -7.22 24.85 0.59
CA VAL A 12 -6.38 24.18 1.61
C VAL A 12 -7.18 23.86 2.87
N LYS A 13 -8.08 24.75 3.30
CA LYS A 13 -8.97 24.50 4.44
C LYS A 13 -9.94 23.35 4.15
N ASN A 14 -10.50 23.29 2.93
CA ASN A 14 -11.36 22.20 2.51
C ASN A 14 -10.61 20.85 2.50
N LEU A 15 -9.39 20.80 1.96
CA LEU A 15 -8.55 19.60 1.97
C LEU A 15 -8.25 19.10 3.40
N LYS A 16 -8.01 20.02 4.34
CA LYS A 16 -7.85 19.66 5.76
C LYS A 16 -9.14 19.07 6.35
N ASN A 17 -10.30 19.63 6.01
CA ASN A 17 -11.59 19.10 6.46
C ASN A 17 -11.86 17.71 5.87
N ILE A 18 -11.60 17.49 4.58
CA ILE A 18 -11.71 16.18 3.93
C ILE A 18 -10.79 15.17 4.62
N ARG A 19 -9.54 15.56 4.95
CA ARG A 19 -8.61 14.69 5.67
C ARG A 19 -9.15 14.25 7.03
N VAL A 20 -9.71 15.18 7.81
CA VAL A 20 -10.30 14.87 9.12
C VAL A 20 -11.51 13.94 8.96
N ALA A 21 -12.39 14.22 8.01
CA ALA A 21 -13.56 13.38 7.72
C ALA A 21 -13.14 11.96 7.29
N TYR A 22 -12.14 11.85 6.42
CA TYR A 22 -11.59 10.57 5.98
C TYR A 22 -11.00 9.77 7.14
N VAL A 23 -10.23 10.40 8.04
CA VAL A 23 -9.70 9.74 9.24
C VAL A 23 -10.83 9.23 10.12
N PHE A 24 -11.85 10.05 10.37
CA PHE A 24 -13.00 9.65 11.18
C PHE A 24 -13.77 8.48 10.54
N GLN A 25 -14.03 8.54 9.23
CA GLN A 25 -14.67 7.45 8.49
C GLN A 25 -13.86 6.16 8.57
N THR A 26 -12.55 6.25 8.38
CA THR A 26 -11.64 5.10 8.45
C THR A 26 -11.65 4.46 9.84
N LEU A 27 -11.61 5.28 10.90
CA LEU A 27 -11.72 4.81 12.28
C LEU A 27 -13.09 4.18 12.58
N GLY A 28 -14.17 4.76 12.06
CA GLY A 28 -15.53 4.21 12.22
C GLY A 28 -15.68 2.84 11.57
N ILE A 29 -15.21 2.69 10.33
CA ILE A 29 -15.22 1.39 9.63
C ILE A 29 -14.37 0.37 10.40
N LEU A 30 -13.17 0.77 10.83
CA LEU A 30 -12.26 -0.10 11.58
C LEU A 30 -12.86 -0.55 12.92
N ALA A 31 -13.54 0.35 13.65
CA ALA A 31 -14.22 0.01 14.90
C ALA A 31 -15.35 -1.02 14.69
N ILE A 32 -16.15 -0.87 13.63
CA ILE A 32 -17.21 -1.82 13.27
C ILE A 32 -16.62 -3.19 12.94
N LEU A 33 -15.57 -3.22 12.12
CA LEU A 33 -14.91 -4.46 11.71
C LEU A 33 -14.25 -5.17 12.91
N ILE A 34 -13.60 -4.43 13.82
CA ILE A 34 -13.04 -5.01 15.05
C ILE A 34 -14.15 -5.59 15.94
N TYR A 35 -15.24 -4.85 16.14
CA TYR A 35 -16.37 -5.31 16.93
C TYR A 35 -16.95 -6.61 16.35
N GLU A 36 -17.11 -6.68 15.03
CA GLU A 36 -17.59 -7.90 14.38
C GLU A 36 -16.59 -9.05 14.46
N GLY A 37 -15.29 -8.77 14.37
CA GLY A 37 -14.23 -9.76 14.51
C GLY A 37 -14.19 -10.40 15.90
N ILE A 38 -14.40 -9.61 16.96
CA ILE A 38 -14.45 -10.11 18.33
C ILE A 38 -15.71 -10.96 18.56
N ASN A 39 -16.87 -10.53 18.06
CA ASN A 39 -18.15 -11.19 18.37
C ASN A 39 -18.48 -12.37 17.46
N LYS A 40 -18.08 -12.33 16.19
CA LYS A 40 -18.48 -13.32 15.16
C LYS A 40 -17.28 -14.00 14.49
N GLY A 41 -16.06 -13.63 14.87
CA GLY A 41 -14.82 -14.20 14.35
C GLY A 41 -14.34 -13.57 13.03
N VAL A 42 -13.12 -13.92 12.62
CA VAL A 42 -12.43 -13.33 11.47
C VAL A 42 -13.17 -13.59 10.15
N SER A 43 -13.83 -14.74 10.00
CA SER A 43 -14.60 -15.06 8.79
C SER A 43 -15.80 -14.13 8.59
N ALA A 44 -16.39 -13.61 9.66
CA ALA A 44 -17.50 -12.66 9.57
C ALA A 44 -17.02 -11.28 9.11
N VAL A 45 -15.80 -10.88 9.49
CA VAL A 45 -15.18 -9.63 9.06
C VAL A 45 -14.88 -9.66 7.57
N THR A 46 -14.22 -10.70 7.08
CA THR A 46 -13.79 -10.78 5.68
C THR A 46 -14.96 -10.96 4.70
N THR A 47 -16.08 -11.53 5.17
CA THR A 47 -17.31 -11.66 4.37
C THR A 47 -18.15 -10.38 4.37
N ASN A 48 -17.93 -9.47 5.32
CA ASN A 48 -18.68 -8.22 5.39
C ASN A 48 -18.29 -7.31 4.20
N PRO A 49 -19.26 -6.76 3.43
CA PRO A 49 -18.95 -5.83 2.34
C PRO A 49 -18.15 -4.59 2.79
N LEU A 50 -18.27 -4.17 4.06
CA LEU A 50 -17.46 -3.08 4.63
C LEU A 50 -15.96 -3.38 4.60
N TRP A 51 -15.56 -4.64 4.78
CA TRP A 51 -14.16 -5.06 4.69
C TRP A 51 -13.61 -4.83 3.28
N LEU A 52 -14.38 -5.20 2.26
CA LEU A 52 -13.99 -4.98 0.86
C LEU A 52 -13.84 -3.49 0.56
N VAL A 53 -14.79 -2.65 1.00
CA VAL A 53 -14.71 -1.19 0.81
C VAL A 53 -13.47 -0.62 1.51
N PHE A 54 -13.19 -1.07 2.74
CA PHE A 54 -12.02 -0.63 3.51
C PHE A 54 -10.70 -0.98 2.80
N ILE A 55 -10.53 -2.24 2.41
CA ILE A 55 -9.32 -2.69 1.71
C ILE A 55 -9.21 -2.01 0.34
N GLY A 56 -10.29 -1.94 -0.44
CA GLY A 56 -10.29 -1.34 -1.77
C GLY A 56 -9.92 0.15 -1.75
N THR A 57 -10.52 0.91 -0.84
CA THR A 57 -10.18 2.32 -0.63
C THR A 57 -8.74 2.51 -0.13
N GLY A 58 -8.27 1.63 0.76
CA GLY A 58 -6.89 1.61 1.22
C GLY A 58 -5.88 1.37 0.09
N VAL A 59 -6.14 0.40 -0.78
CA VAL A 59 -5.27 0.09 -1.95
C VAL A 59 -5.25 1.27 -2.93
N LEU A 60 -6.40 1.86 -3.25
CA LEU A 60 -6.46 3.05 -4.11
C LEU A 60 -5.72 4.24 -3.50
N PHE A 61 -5.90 4.47 -2.19
CA PHE A 61 -5.20 5.52 -1.48
C PHE A 61 -3.69 5.30 -1.49
N ALA A 62 -3.23 4.07 -1.23
CA ALA A 62 -1.81 3.73 -1.30
C ALA A 62 -1.24 3.94 -2.72
N PHE A 63 -1.97 3.54 -3.76
CA PHE A 63 -1.56 3.78 -5.15
C PHE A 63 -1.45 5.27 -5.49
N MET A 64 -2.39 6.10 -5.04
CA MET A 64 -2.33 7.55 -5.24
C MET A 64 -1.16 8.18 -4.48
N ASN A 65 -0.90 7.75 -3.25
CA ASN A 65 0.24 8.24 -2.47
C ASN A 65 1.58 7.76 -3.04
N LEU A 66 1.62 6.63 -3.76
CA LEU A 66 2.84 6.13 -4.39
C LEU A 66 3.41 7.15 -5.38
N GLY A 67 2.56 7.78 -6.21
CA GLY A 67 3.00 8.84 -7.13
C GLY A 67 3.60 10.03 -6.38
N ILE A 68 2.90 10.51 -5.34
CA ILE A 68 3.36 11.63 -4.52
C ILE A 68 4.68 11.30 -3.79
N SER A 69 4.84 10.05 -3.33
CA SER A 69 6.07 9.58 -2.68
C SER A 69 7.25 9.59 -3.66
N VAL A 70 7.03 9.22 -4.92
CA VAL A 70 8.05 9.29 -5.96
C VAL A 70 8.46 10.74 -6.21
N ASP A 71 7.49 11.65 -6.34
CA ASP A 71 7.76 13.07 -6.58
C ASP A 71 8.45 13.75 -5.38
N ASN A 72 8.12 13.36 -4.15
CA ASN A 72 8.74 13.91 -2.93
C ASN A 72 10.17 13.38 -2.72
N ASP A 73 10.44 12.13 -3.10
CA ASP A 73 11.77 11.52 -3.02
C ASP A 73 12.79 12.21 -3.96
N GLU A 74 12.36 12.87 -5.04
CA GLU A 74 13.23 13.59 -5.98
C GLU A 74 13.84 14.87 -5.39
N THR A 75 13.25 15.43 -4.34
CA THR A 75 13.80 16.62 -3.66
C THR A 75 15.02 16.29 -2.78
N ILE A 76 15.29 15.00 -2.52
CA ILE A 76 16.36 14.52 -1.65
C ILE A 76 17.38 13.73 -2.51
N TYR A 77 18.17 14.49 -3.28
CA TYR A 77 19.42 14.09 -3.94
C TYR A 77 19.32 13.21 -5.19
N GLU A 78 20.19 13.57 -6.14
CA GLU A 78 20.73 12.81 -7.28
C GLU A 78 21.28 11.42 -6.89
N LYS A 79 20.48 10.57 -6.25
CA LYS A 79 20.91 9.25 -5.84
C LYS A 79 20.73 8.30 -7.01
N LYS A 80 21.77 8.27 -7.85
CA LYS A 80 22.16 7.22 -8.80
C LYS A 80 21.15 6.07 -8.82
N GLN A 81 20.33 6.04 -9.88
CA GLN A 81 19.34 4.99 -10.20
C GLN A 81 19.78 3.65 -9.59
N SER A 82 19.24 3.31 -8.42
CA SER A 82 19.58 2.04 -7.78
C SER A 82 19.18 0.95 -8.76
N SER A 83 20.15 0.15 -9.19
CA SER A 83 19.96 -0.90 -10.17
C SER A 83 18.74 -1.74 -9.80
N TYR A 84 17.76 -1.80 -10.71
CA TYR A 84 16.51 -2.56 -10.55
C TYR A 84 16.79 -3.98 -10.03
N MET A 85 17.87 -4.60 -10.50
CA MET A 85 18.31 -5.93 -10.07
C MET A 85 18.67 -6.02 -8.58
N LYS A 86 19.23 -4.97 -7.97
CA LYS A 86 19.54 -4.96 -6.53
C LYS A 86 18.27 -4.97 -5.69
N THR A 87 17.26 -4.21 -6.10
CA THR A 87 15.96 -4.17 -5.40
C THR A 87 15.23 -5.50 -5.53
N VAL A 88 15.22 -6.11 -6.73
CA VAL A 88 14.63 -7.45 -6.94
C VAL A 88 15.32 -8.51 -6.08
N MET A 89 16.66 -8.46 -5.97
CA MET A 89 17.42 -9.37 -5.10
C MET A 89 17.04 -9.22 -3.61
N ILE A 90 16.83 -7.99 -3.13
CA ILE A 90 16.37 -7.75 -1.75
C ILE A 90 14.97 -8.31 -1.54
N CYS A 91 14.03 -8.06 -2.47
CA CYS A 91 12.68 -8.63 -2.38
C CYS A 91 12.69 -10.17 -2.38
N LEU A 92 13.54 -10.77 -3.21
CA LEU A 92 13.70 -12.23 -3.26
C LEU A 92 14.27 -12.76 -1.95
N PHE A 93 15.30 -12.10 -1.40
CA PHE A 93 15.88 -12.47 -0.11
C PHE A 93 14.85 -12.41 1.02
N VAL A 94 14.06 -11.35 1.08
CA VAL A 94 12.99 -11.20 2.09
C VAL A 94 11.92 -12.29 1.93
N GLY A 95 11.46 -12.55 0.71
CA GLY A 95 10.46 -13.60 0.45
C GLY A 95 10.96 -15.00 0.85
N VAL A 96 12.21 -15.33 0.52
CA VAL A 96 12.84 -16.61 0.91
C VAL A 96 13.01 -16.69 2.43
N LEU A 97 13.41 -15.61 3.09
CA LEU A 97 13.62 -15.59 4.54
C LEU A 97 12.32 -15.88 5.30
N PHE A 98 11.22 -15.21 4.92
CA PHE A 98 9.90 -15.47 5.51
C PHE A 98 9.34 -16.85 5.17
N GLY A 99 9.54 -17.34 3.94
CA GLY A 99 9.16 -18.71 3.55
C GLY A 99 9.93 -19.78 4.32
N CYS A 100 11.20 -19.54 4.61
CA CYS A 100 12.04 -20.46 5.37
C CYS A 100 11.68 -20.47 6.86
N MET A 101 11.45 -19.29 7.47
CA MET A 101 11.00 -19.18 8.87
C MET A 101 9.70 -19.96 9.13
N THR A 102 8.75 -19.91 8.19
CA THR A 102 7.46 -20.60 8.33
C THR A 102 7.59 -22.11 8.16
N SER A 103 8.50 -22.58 7.30
CA SER A 103 8.80 -24.02 7.15
C SER A 103 9.48 -24.67 8.36
N LEU A 104 10.13 -23.88 9.22
CA LEU A 104 10.80 -24.34 10.45
C LEU A 104 9.87 -24.38 11.67
N THR A 105 8.61 -23.97 11.53
CA THR A 105 7.63 -23.96 12.62
C THR A 105 6.98 -25.35 12.76
N PRO A 106 6.69 -25.86 13.99
CA PRO A 106 6.20 -27.23 14.19
C PRO A 106 4.91 -27.62 13.45
N ASP A 107 4.09 -26.62 13.09
CA ASP A 107 2.84 -26.78 12.33
C ASP A 107 2.99 -26.49 10.81
N GLY A 108 4.18 -26.11 10.36
CA GLY A 108 4.45 -25.60 9.01
C GLY A 108 4.78 -26.69 7.99
N SER A 109 3.87 -26.93 7.05
CA SER A 109 4.19 -27.72 5.85
C SER A 109 5.03 -26.92 4.85
N VAL A 110 5.93 -27.58 4.11
CA VAL A 110 6.76 -26.96 3.04
C VAL A 110 5.89 -26.23 2.01
N GLU A 111 4.70 -26.74 1.73
CA GLU A 111 3.73 -26.12 0.82
C GLU A 111 3.25 -24.75 1.31
N GLN A 112 3.04 -24.61 2.62
CA GLN A 112 2.61 -23.34 3.22
C GLN A 112 3.72 -22.30 3.16
N GLY A 113 4.97 -22.71 3.41
CA GLY A 113 6.14 -21.83 3.31
C GLY A 113 6.38 -21.31 1.89
N ILE A 114 6.22 -22.16 0.87
CA ILE A 114 6.31 -21.76 -0.55
C ILE A 114 5.19 -20.78 -0.91
N LEU A 115 3.96 -21.04 -0.46
CA LEU A 115 2.81 -20.18 -0.75
C LEU A 115 2.99 -18.79 -0.12
N LEU A 116 3.37 -18.72 1.16
CA LEU A 116 3.60 -17.46 1.86
C LEU A 116 4.79 -16.67 1.28
N GLY A 117 5.91 -17.35 1.00
CA GLY A 117 7.09 -16.72 0.40
C GLY A 117 6.79 -16.11 -0.98
N THR A 118 6.00 -16.81 -1.80
CA THR A 118 5.60 -16.34 -3.13
C THR A 118 4.65 -15.14 -3.05
N VAL A 119 3.68 -15.16 -2.14
CA VAL A 119 2.75 -14.04 -1.93
C VAL A 119 3.49 -12.79 -1.48
N ILE A 120 4.41 -12.92 -0.50
CA ILE A 120 5.24 -11.81 -0.03
C ILE A 120 6.10 -11.27 -1.17
N PHE A 121 6.73 -12.16 -1.95
CA PHE A 121 7.56 -11.77 -3.09
C PHE A 121 6.77 -10.97 -4.13
N ILE A 122 5.61 -11.48 -4.56
CA ILE A 122 4.75 -10.79 -5.55
C ILE A 122 4.25 -9.45 -5.00
N SER A 123 3.81 -9.41 -3.73
CA SER A 123 3.28 -8.19 -3.11
C SER A 123 4.33 -7.08 -3.01
N ALA A 124 5.61 -7.42 -2.83
CA ALA A 124 6.70 -6.45 -2.87
C ALA A 124 7.06 -6.07 -4.31
N LEU A 125 7.11 -7.03 -5.23
CA LEU A 125 7.58 -6.82 -6.60
C LEU A 125 6.67 -5.87 -7.40
N ILE A 126 5.35 -5.94 -7.20
CA ILE A 126 4.38 -5.07 -7.89
C ILE A 126 4.64 -3.57 -7.63
N PRO A 127 4.60 -3.06 -6.39
CA PRO A 127 4.84 -1.63 -6.13
C PRO A 127 6.24 -1.19 -6.57
N TYR A 128 7.28 -2.03 -6.39
CA TYR A 128 8.62 -1.69 -6.87
C TYR A 128 8.70 -1.57 -8.39
N THR A 129 8.02 -2.44 -9.13
CA THR A 129 7.98 -2.39 -10.59
C THR A 129 7.28 -1.12 -11.07
N ILE A 130 6.18 -0.74 -10.42
CA ILE A 130 5.46 0.52 -10.71
C ILE A 130 6.37 1.73 -10.46
N ILE A 131 7.06 1.78 -9.32
CA ILE A 131 8.03 2.87 -9.01
C ILE A 131 9.11 2.95 -10.10
N TYR A 132 9.69 1.82 -10.49
CA TYR A 132 10.73 1.79 -11.52
C TYR A 132 10.23 2.31 -12.86
N PHE A 133 9.01 1.90 -13.27
CA PHE A 133 8.41 2.37 -14.52
C PHE A 133 8.10 3.87 -14.48
N LEU A 134 7.57 4.38 -13.37
CA LEU A 134 7.32 5.81 -13.18
C LEU A 134 8.62 6.62 -13.27
N LYS A 135 9.68 6.17 -12.60
CA LYS A 135 11.01 6.81 -12.67
C LYS A 135 11.59 6.78 -14.08
N LYS A 136 11.50 5.64 -14.78
CA LYS A 136 12.01 5.50 -16.14
C LYS A 136 11.29 6.43 -17.12
N LYS A 137 9.95 6.45 -17.07
CA LYS A 137 9.12 7.32 -17.92
C LYS A 137 9.45 8.80 -17.73
N ARG A 138 9.77 9.23 -16.51
CA ARG A 138 10.15 10.62 -16.21
C ARG A 138 11.52 11.01 -16.75
N ILE A 139 12.51 10.12 -16.67
CA ILE A 139 13.84 10.38 -17.23
C ILE A 139 13.74 10.59 -18.76
N GLU A 140 12.95 9.76 -19.45
CA GLU A 140 12.70 9.89 -20.90
C GLU A 140 11.93 11.18 -21.27
N GLU A 141 11.17 11.77 -20.35
CA GLU A 141 10.42 13.03 -20.57
C GLU A 141 11.30 14.27 -20.28
N SER A 142 12.44 14.09 -19.60
CA SER A 142 13.39 15.15 -19.25
C SER A 142 14.60 15.29 -20.20
N GLU A 143 14.77 14.34 -21.12
CA GLU A 143 15.73 14.40 -22.26
C GLU A 143 15.08 14.98 -23.52
#